data_AF-A0ABD0BH68-F1
#
_entry.id   AF-A0ABD0BH68-F1
#
_cell.length_a   1.000
_cell.length_b   1.000
_cell.length_c   1.000
_cell.angle_alpha   90.00
_cell.angle_beta   90.00
_cell.angle_gamma   90.00
#
_symmetry.space_group_name_H-M   'P 1'
#
loop_
_entity.id
_entity.type
_entity.pdbx_description
1 polymer ?
#
loop_
_entity_poly.entity_id
_entity_poly.type
_entity_poly.pdbx_seq_one_letter_code
_entity_poly.pdbx_strand_id
1 'polypeptide(L)'
;MSSLKSLLETKHATVGAELSAFIETTVAEQKGISGMALKGAIGAAKTVNGDIVTKAANRLLPEVVEVLDPYWTQFEESGNADFGVFLAERKEEVSSELLVMADRNAEKIDVPALKKAYSSLRGKAAGFIEPNVEGLGRIMQNHM
;
A
#
# COMPACT_ATOMS: atom_id res chain seq x y z
N MET A 1 20.91 8.94 -9.54
CA MET A 1 19.73 8.12 -9.29
C MET A 1 19.11 8.62 -8.01
N SER A 2 17.89 9.13 -8.08
CA SER A 2 17.17 9.62 -6.90
C SER A 2 16.59 8.41 -6.19
N SER A 3 16.65 8.35 -4.85
CA SER A 3 16.04 7.27 -4.08
C SER A 3 14.68 7.69 -3.56
N LEU A 4 13.71 6.77 -3.60
CA LEU A 4 12.40 6.98 -2.99
C LEU A 4 12.52 7.27 -1.48
N LYS A 5 13.62 6.86 -0.83
CA LYS A 5 13.87 7.13 0.60
C LYS A 5 13.92 8.62 0.91
N SER A 6 14.28 9.47 -0.04
CA SER A 6 14.25 10.94 0.13
C SER A 6 12.85 11.50 0.42
N LEU A 7 11.80 10.78 0.02
CA LEU A 7 10.41 11.09 0.35
C LEU A 7 10.17 11.03 1.86
N LEU A 8 10.81 10.08 2.55
CA LEU A 8 10.66 9.90 4.00
C LEU A 8 11.32 11.04 4.79
N GLU A 9 12.33 11.69 4.22
CA GLU A 9 13.06 12.79 4.87
C GLU A 9 12.32 14.12 4.70
N THR A 10 11.75 14.36 3.52
CA THR A 10 11.27 15.70 3.12
C THR A 10 9.75 15.79 2.99
N LYS A 11 9.07 14.69 2.68
CA LYS A 11 7.65 14.67 2.28
C LYS A 11 6.82 13.59 2.98
N HIS A 12 7.33 12.97 4.04
CA HIS A 12 6.70 11.82 4.71
C HIS A 12 5.21 12.04 5.04
N ALA A 13 4.89 13.17 5.69
CA ALA A 13 3.52 13.48 6.07
C ALA A 13 2.59 13.67 4.86
N THR A 14 3.06 14.35 3.81
CA THR A 14 2.29 14.60 2.59
C THR A 14 2.03 13.31 1.82
N VAL A 15 3.08 12.51 1.61
CA VAL A 15 2.98 11.20 0.92
C VAL A 15 2.10 10.24 1.74
N GLY A 16 2.23 10.24 3.06
CA GLY A 16 1.41 9.42 3.96
C GLY A 16 -0.07 9.79 3.92
N ALA A 17 -0.39 11.09 3.81
CA ALA A 17 -1.76 11.56 3.65
C ALA A 17 -2.36 11.17 2.30
N GLU A 18 -1.60 11.32 1.21
CA GLU A 18 -2.06 10.94 -0.14
C GLU A 18 -2.23 9.42 -0.26
N LEU A 19 -1.31 8.64 0.31
CA LEU A 19 -1.44 7.19 0.42
C LEU A 19 -2.68 6.79 1.23
N SER A 20 -2.98 7.49 2.32
CA SER A 20 -4.21 7.27 3.10
C SER A 20 -5.45 7.48 2.23
N ALA A 21 -5.55 8.63 1.56
CA ALA A 21 -6.68 8.95 0.68
C ALA A 21 -6.84 7.93 -0.47
N PHE A 22 -5.72 7.47 -1.01
CA PHE A 22 -5.69 6.42 -2.03
C PHE A 22 -6.26 5.10 -1.47
N ILE A 23 -5.80 4.64 -0.31
CA ILE A 23 -6.33 3.44 0.36
C ILE A 23 -7.84 3.56 0.61
N GLU A 24 -8.30 4.72 1.10
CA GLU A 24 -9.73 4.94 1.34
C GLU A 24 -10.55 4.80 0.06
N THR A 25 -10.07 5.40 -1.03
CA THR A 25 -10.71 5.34 -2.36
C THR A 25 -10.74 3.90 -2.87
N THR A 26 -9.59 3.20 -2.87
CA THR A 26 -9.49 1.79 -3.28
C THR A 26 -10.44 0.90 -2.50
N VAL A 27 -10.55 1.08 -1.17
CA VAL A 27 -11.49 0.33 -0.33
C VAL A 27 -12.93 0.66 -0.70
N ALA A 28 -13.26 1.94 -0.89
CA ALA A 28 -14.61 2.40 -1.25
C ALA A 28 -15.07 1.88 -2.63
N GLU A 29 -14.15 1.66 -3.56
CA GLU A 29 -14.43 1.16 -4.91
C GLU A 29 -14.60 -0.36 -4.97
N GLN A 30 -14.20 -1.10 -3.92
CA GLN A 30 -14.29 -2.56 -3.93
C GLN A 30 -15.73 -3.07 -4.13
N LYS A 31 -15.89 -4.09 -4.97
CA LYS A 31 -17.17 -4.71 -5.30
C LYS A 31 -17.20 -6.19 -4.90
N GLY A 32 -18.39 -6.79 -4.94
CA GLY A 32 -18.61 -8.20 -4.62
C GLY A 32 -18.44 -8.54 -3.13
N ILE A 33 -18.56 -9.83 -2.79
CA ILE A 33 -18.61 -10.31 -1.39
C ILE A 33 -17.29 -10.00 -0.65
N SER A 34 -16.15 -10.26 -1.27
CA SER A 34 -14.85 -9.96 -0.68
C SER A 34 -14.63 -8.45 -0.48
N GLY A 35 -15.13 -7.62 -1.40
CA GLY A 35 -15.09 -6.16 -1.26
C GLY A 35 -15.98 -5.65 -0.13
N MET A 36 -17.18 -6.22 0.04
CA MET A 36 -18.05 -5.91 1.18
C MET A 36 -17.39 -6.29 2.52
N ALA A 37 -16.71 -7.44 2.57
CA ALA A 37 -15.96 -7.84 3.77
C ALA A 37 -14.82 -6.85 4.10
N LEU A 38 -14.04 -6.42 3.09
CA LEU A 38 -12.98 -5.42 3.28
C LEU A 38 -13.53 -4.09 3.80
N LYS A 39 -14.58 -3.58 3.15
CA LYS A 39 -15.27 -2.34 3.57
C LYS A 39 -15.79 -2.43 4.99
N GLY A 40 -16.43 -3.55 5.35
CA GLY A 40 -16.93 -3.79 6.69
C GLY A 40 -15.82 -3.80 7.75
N ALA A 41 -14.70 -4.48 7.46
CA ALA A 41 -13.55 -4.52 8.35
C ALA A 41 -12.92 -3.14 8.58
N ILE A 42 -12.71 -2.36 7.50
CA ILE A 42 -12.20 -1.00 7.60
C ILE A 42 -13.19 -0.08 8.32
N GLY A 43 -14.49 -0.20 8.03
CA GLY A 43 -15.54 0.56 8.71
C GLY A 43 -15.54 0.30 10.22
N ALA A 44 -15.46 -0.97 10.65
CA ALA A 44 -15.38 -1.32 12.06
C ALA A 44 -14.07 -0.83 12.72
N ALA A 45 -12.94 -0.84 12.01
CA ALA A 45 -11.70 -0.26 12.54
C ALA A 45 -11.84 1.27 12.74
N LYS A 46 -12.52 1.95 11.81
CA LYS A 46 -12.78 3.39 11.87
C LYS A 46 -13.71 3.80 13.02
N THR A 47 -14.65 2.94 13.45
CA THR A 47 -15.49 3.25 14.63
C THR A 47 -14.69 3.24 15.93
N VAL A 48 -13.62 2.44 16.00
CA VAL A 48 -12.68 2.45 17.13
C VAL A 48 -11.77 3.67 17.07
N ASN A 49 -11.27 4.00 15.87
CA ASN A 49 -10.42 5.16 15.63
C ASN A 49 -10.59 5.67 14.19
N GLY A 50 -11.19 6.85 14.03
CA GLY A 50 -11.46 7.43 12.70
C GLY A 50 -10.21 7.62 11.84
N ASP A 51 -9.06 7.84 12.47
CA ASP A 51 -7.77 8.07 11.81
C ASP A 51 -6.98 6.77 11.55
N ILE A 52 -7.58 5.59 11.73
CA ILE A 52 -6.84 4.32 11.68
C ILE A 52 -6.15 4.09 10.33
N VAL A 53 -6.78 4.48 9.22
CA VAL A 53 -6.20 4.35 7.87
C VAL A 53 -5.00 5.29 7.71
N THR A 54 -5.16 6.55 8.11
CA THR A 54 -4.07 7.54 8.07
C THR A 54 -2.89 7.13 8.94
N LYS A 55 -3.14 6.62 10.15
CA LYS A 55 -2.08 6.12 11.03
C LYS A 55 -1.37 4.90 10.42
N ALA A 56 -2.11 3.97 9.83
CA ALA A 56 -1.53 2.81 9.16
C ALA A 56 -0.70 3.22 7.93
N ALA A 57 -1.22 4.10 7.08
CA ALA A 57 -0.51 4.61 5.91
C ALA A 57 0.81 5.27 6.29
N ASN A 58 0.81 6.18 7.28
CA ASN A 58 2.04 6.82 7.77
C ASN A 58 3.02 5.82 8.39
N ARG A 59 2.52 4.82 9.15
CA ARG A 59 3.38 3.82 9.79
C ARG A 59 4.05 2.90 8.78
N LEU A 60 3.32 2.50 7.73
CA LEU A 60 3.77 1.53 6.75
C LEU A 60 4.51 2.17 5.57
N LEU A 61 4.38 3.48 5.37
CA LEU A 61 5.02 4.19 4.26
C LEU A 61 6.53 3.92 4.15
N PRO A 62 7.34 3.92 5.23
CA PRO A 62 8.76 3.57 5.14
C PRO A 62 8.99 2.18 4.53
N GLU A 63 8.23 1.17 4.96
CA GLU A 63 8.37 -0.19 4.44
C GLU A 63 7.84 -0.32 3.00
N VAL A 64 6.82 0.45 2.62
CA VAL A 64 6.36 0.56 1.22
C VAL A 64 7.48 1.14 0.35
N VAL A 65 8.11 2.22 0.81
CA VAL A 65 9.23 2.85 0.11
C VAL A 65 10.39 1.87 -0.04
N GLU A 66 10.73 1.11 1.00
CA GLU A 66 11.76 0.06 0.94
C GLU A 66 11.46 -1.00 -0.12
N VAL A 67 10.20 -1.43 -0.24
CA VAL A 67 9.78 -2.39 -1.28
C VAL A 67 9.89 -1.79 -2.68
N LEU A 68 9.55 -0.51 -2.85
CA LEU A 68 9.48 0.14 -4.16
C LEU A 68 10.82 0.70 -4.66
N ASP A 69 11.79 0.99 -3.77
CA ASP A 69 13.08 1.61 -4.10
C ASP A 69 13.89 0.83 -5.19
N PRO A 70 13.94 -0.53 -5.17
CA PRO A 70 14.59 -1.28 -6.25
C PRO A 70 13.88 -1.16 -7.59
N TYR A 71 12.54 -1.04 -7.59
CA TYR A 71 11.77 -0.84 -8.82
C TYR A 71 11.95 0.57 -9.37
N TRP A 72 12.07 1.57 -8.49
CA TRP A 72 12.37 2.95 -8.88
C TRP A 72 13.73 3.04 -9.58
N THR A 73 14.75 2.37 -9.04
CA THR A 73 16.08 2.31 -9.67
C THR A 73 16.00 1.72 -11.08
N GLN A 74 15.30 0.60 -11.25
CA GLN A 74 15.10 -0.02 -12.57
C GLN A 74 14.30 0.86 -13.53
N PHE A 75 13.31 1.60 -13.00
CA PHE A 75 12.51 2.55 -13.77
C PHE A 75 13.35 3.73 -14.29
N GLU A 76 14.23 4.31 -13.46
CA GLU A 76 15.14 5.37 -13.89
C GLU A 76 16.09 4.90 -15.02
N GLU A 77 16.51 3.64 -14.97
CA GLU A 77 17.37 3.02 -15.99
C GLU A 77 16.62 2.62 -17.27
N SER A 78 15.31 2.36 -17.19
CA SER A 78 14.53 1.86 -18.33
C SER A 78 14.15 2.97 -19.33
N GLY A 79 14.27 4.24 -18.95
CA GLY A 79 13.82 5.37 -19.77
C GLY A 79 12.30 5.51 -19.89
N ASN A 80 11.54 4.85 -19.00
CA ASN A 80 10.09 4.99 -18.94
C ASN A 80 9.71 6.35 -18.35
N ALA A 81 8.53 6.86 -18.70
CA ALA A 81 8.06 8.17 -18.23
C ALA A 81 7.10 8.10 -17.03
N ASP A 82 6.46 6.94 -16.79
CA ASP A 82 5.46 6.72 -15.74
C ASP A 82 5.85 5.50 -14.91
N PHE A 83 6.21 5.72 -13.65
CA PHE A 83 6.57 4.69 -12.69
C PHE A 83 5.36 3.81 -12.32
N GLY A 84 4.16 4.38 -12.28
CA GLY A 84 2.94 3.61 -12.09
C GLY A 84 2.74 2.58 -13.19
N VAL A 85 2.89 2.98 -14.46
CA VAL A 85 2.81 2.05 -15.60
C VAL A 85 3.90 0.99 -15.52
N PHE A 86 5.13 1.38 -15.16
CA PHE A 86 6.23 0.44 -14.94
C PHE A 86 5.92 -0.61 -13.86
N LEU A 87 5.29 -0.20 -12.75
CA LEU A 87 4.85 -1.14 -11.70
C LEU A 87 3.67 -2.00 -12.16
N ALA A 88 2.76 -1.47 -12.98
CA ALA A 88 1.60 -2.21 -13.49
C ALA A 88 2.01 -3.41 -14.36
N GLU A 89 3.07 -3.26 -15.15
CA GLU A 89 3.67 -4.35 -15.93
C GLU A 89 4.28 -5.45 -15.04
N ARG A 90 4.57 -5.13 -13.77
CA ARG A 90 5.17 -6.01 -12.75
C ARG A 90 4.25 -6.29 -11.57
N LYS A 91 2.95 -6.08 -11.74
CA LYS A 91 1.98 -6.06 -10.64
C LYS A 91 2.00 -7.30 -9.74
N GLU A 92 2.24 -8.49 -10.31
CA GLU A 92 2.30 -9.75 -9.55
C GLU A 92 3.52 -9.77 -8.62
N GLU A 93 4.69 -9.39 -9.12
CA GLU A 93 5.94 -9.30 -8.35
C GLU A 93 5.81 -8.23 -7.26
N VAL A 94 5.37 -7.03 -7.62
CA VAL A 94 5.21 -5.90 -6.69
C VAL A 94 4.19 -6.22 -5.61
N SER A 95 3.04 -6.79 -5.98
CA SER A 95 2.00 -7.23 -5.04
C SER A 95 2.53 -8.30 -4.09
N SER A 96 3.29 -9.27 -4.60
CA SER A 96 3.92 -10.30 -3.76
C SER A 96 4.84 -9.69 -2.70
N GLU A 97 5.74 -8.78 -3.07
CA GLU A 97 6.65 -8.12 -2.14
C GLU A 97 5.92 -7.26 -1.10
N LEU A 98 4.89 -6.51 -1.51
CA LEU A 98 4.04 -5.75 -0.59
C LEU A 98 3.29 -6.66 0.38
N LEU A 99 2.86 -7.83 -0.08
CA LEU A 99 2.19 -8.81 0.77
C LEU A 99 3.15 -9.47 1.77
N VAL A 100 4.38 -9.77 1.37
CA VAL A 100 5.43 -10.24 2.29
C VAL A 100 5.71 -9.17 3.36
N MET A 101 5.78 -7.90 2.97
CA MET A 101 5.90 -6.78 3.91
C MET A 101 4.70 -6.69 4.87
N ALA A 102 3.47 -6.88 4.36
CA ALA A 102 2.27 -6.94 5.19
C ALA A 102 2.28 -8.15 6.15
N ASP A 103 2.78 -9.31 5.71
CA ASP A 103 2.88 -10.54 6.53
C ASP A 103 3.79 -10.28 7.73
N ARG A 104 4.98 -9.72 7.50
CA ARG A 104 5.92 -9.31 8.57
C ARG A 104 5.28 -8.33 9.55
N ASN A 105 4.43 -7.43 9.07
CA ASN A 105 3.69 -6.50 9.93
C ASN A 105 2.61 -7.19 10.76
N ALA A 106 1.92 -8.17 10.19
CA ALA A 106 0.91 -8.95 10.87
C ALA A 106 1.50 -9.86 11.97
N GLU A 107 2.71 -10.38 11.77
CA GLU A 107 3.43 -11.17 12.77
C GLU A 107 3.68 -10.39 14.07
N LYS A 108 3.93 -9.08 13.96
CA LYS A 108 4.16 -8.14 15.07
C LYS A 108 2.89 -7.76 15.85
N ILE A 109 1.70 -8.20 15.44
CA ILE A 109 0.42 -7.79 16.06
C ILE A 109 0.13 -8.68 17.27
N ASP A 110 0.23 -8.21 18.51
CA ASP A 110 -0.07 -9.07 19.68
C ASP A 110 -1.57 -9.30 19.95
N VAL A 111 -2.45 -8.66 19.17
CA VAL A 111 -3.91 -8.76 19.33
C VAL A 111 -4.46 -9.91 18.47
N PRO A 112 -4.96 -11.02 19.07
CA PRO A 112 -5.39 -12.20 18.32
C PRO A 112 -6.51 -11.92 17.30
N ALA A 113 -7.44 -11.01 17.65
CA ALA A 113 -8.52 -10.61 16.76
C ALA A 113 -8.00 -9.93 15.48
N LEU A 114 -6.97 -9.09 15.60
CA LEU A 114 -6.36 -8.41 14.46
C LEU A 114 -5.53 -9.38 13.59
N LYS A 115 -4.77 -10.31 14.21
CA LYS A 115 -4.11 -11.39 13.46
C LYS A 115 -5.10 -12.22 12.65
N LYS A 116 -6.24 -12.60 13.26
CA LYS A 116 -7.29 -13.37 12.60
C LYS A 116 -7.94 -12.59 11.45
N ALA A 117 -8.24 -11.30 11.65
CA ALA A 117 -8.77 -10.44 10.61
C ALA A 117 -7.82 -10.37 9.40
N TYR A 118 -6.52 -10.13 9.64
CA TYR A 118 -5.50 -10.14 8.59
C TYR A 118 -5.46 -11.48 7.85
N SER A 119 -5.33 -12.60 8.57
CA SER A 119 -5.25 -13.94 7.99
C SER A 119 -6.45 -14.25 7.08
N SER A 120 -7.67 -13.82 7.47
CA SER A 120 -8.88 -14.02 6.67
C SER A 120 -8.90 -13.25 5.34
N LEU A 121 -8.16 -12.13 5.26
CA LEU A 121 -8.07 -11.28 4.07
C LEU A 121 -6.83 -11.59 3.23
N ARG A 122 -5.77 -12.12 3.83
CA ARG A 122 -4.46 -12.34 3.20
C ARG A 122 -4.53 -13.10 1.88
N GLY A 123 -5.31 -14.19 1.82
CA GLY A 123 -5.48 -15.00 0.61
C GLY A 123 -6.19 -14.27 -0.54
N LYS A 124 -6.80 -13.11 -0.27
CA LYS A 124 -7.52 -12.28 -1.25
C LYS A 124 -6.83 -10.94 -1.49
N ALA A 125 -5.82 -10.61 -0.70
CA ALA A 125 -5.21 -9.29 -0.67
C ALA A 125 -4.50 -8.93 -1.98
N ALA A 126 -3.92 -9.91 -2.68
CA ALA A 126 -3.35 -9.72 -4.01
C ALA A 126 -4.36 -9.12 -5.00
N GLY A 127 -5.60 -9.63 -5.00
CA GLY A 127 -6.68 -9.11 -5.85
C GLY A 127 -7.13 -7.69 -5.51
N PHE A 128 -6.76 -7.15 -4.35
CA PHE A 128 -6.95 -5.74 -4.01
C PHE A 128 -5.74 -4.89 -4.37
N ILE A 129 -4.52 -5.44 -4.29
CA ILE A 129 -3.27 -4.69 -4.49
C ILE A 129 -2.91 -4.59 -5.97
N GLU A 130 -2.91 -5.70 -6.71
CA GLU A 130 -2.47 -5.76 -8.12
C GLU A 130 -3.18 -4.73 -9.03
N PRO A 131 -4.51 -4.51 -8.94
CA PRO A 131 -5.17 -3.51 -9.78
C PRO A 131 -4.81 -2.06 -9.40
N ASN A 132 -4.18 -1.85 -8.24
CA ASN A 132 -3.93 -0.54 -7.64
C ASN A 132 -2.43 -0.18 -7.59
N VAL A 133 -1.52 -1.07 -8.01
CA VAL A 133 -0.07 -0.76 -8.00
C VAL A 133 0.30 0.42 -8.89
N GLU A 134 -0.43 0.63 -9.99
CA GLU A 134 -0.22 1.77 -10.88
C GLU A 134 -0.45 3.10 -10.15
N GLY A 135 -1.58 3.21 -9.43
CA GLY A 135 -1.90 4.38 -8.62
C GLY A 135 -0.89 4.62 -7.52
N LEU A 136 -0.45 3.54 -6.85
CA LEU A 136 0.60 3.61 -5.83
C LEU A 136 1.92 4.18 -6.40
N GLY A 137 2.36 3.69 -7.56
CA GLY A 137 3.57 4.17 -8.21
C GLY A 137 3.48 5.66 -8.58
N ARG A 138 2.33 6.10 -9.12
CA ARG A 138 2.11 7.51 -9.45
C ARG A 138 2.17 8.43 -8.23
N ILE A 139 1.63 8.00 -7.08
CA ILE A 139 1.77 8.77 -5.84
C ILE A 139 3.25 8.97 -5.51
N MET A 140 4.06 7.91 -5.54
CA MET A 140 5.49 8.04 -5.25
C MET A 140 6.17 9.00 -6.24
N GLN A 141 5.94 8.80 -7.55
CA GLN A 141 6.53 9.63 -8.60
C GLN A 141 6.14 11.11 -8.51
N ASN A 142 4.88 11.43 -8.16
CA ASN A 142 4.40 12.80 -8.02
C ASN A 142 5.17 13.61 -6.95
N HIS A 143 5.81 12.91 -6.01
CA HIS A 143 6.59 13.51 -4.94
C HIS A 143 8.10 13.41 -5.14
N MET A 144 8.58 12.80 -6.23
CA MET A 144 10.02 12.72 -6.56
C MET A 144 10.57 14.01 -7.18
#